data_AF-A0A9D4CUY7-F1
#
_entry.id   AF-A0A9D4CUY7-F1
#
_cell.length_a   1.000
_cell.length_b   1.000
_cell.length_c   1.000
_cell.angle_alpha   90.00
_cell.angle_beta   90.00
_cell.angle_gamma   90.00
#
_symmetry.space_group_name_H-M   'P 1'
#
loop_
_entity.id
_entity.type
_entity.pdbx_description
1 polymer ?
#
loop_
_entity_poly.entity_id
_entity_poly.type
_entity_poly.pdbx_seq_one_letter_code
_entity_poly.pdbx_strand_id
1 'polypeptide(L)'
;MLLLLLLLLLLLLLLLLLLLLLLLLLLLLLLLLLPLLLLLLLLLLLLLLLLLLLLLLVLLLLVLLPPPPPPRLLLLLLLLLPLLLLLLPLLLLLLLLLLPLLLLLLLLLLLLLLLLLLLLLLLLLLLLLLLLLLLLLLLLLQLLLLLLLLLLLLLLLLLLLLLLLLLLLHHHHHHHSQ
;
A
#
# COMPACT_ATOMS: atom_id res chain seq x y z
N MET A 1 -29.29 -0.76 -12.10
CA MET A 1 -28.24 0.27 -12.31
C MET A 1 -27.86 0.96 -11.01
N LEU A 2 -28.79 1.66 -10.32
CA LEU A 2 -28.48 2.37 -9.07
C LEU A 2 -27.93 1.45 -7.97
N LEU A 3 -28.54 0.27 -7.76
CA LEU A 3 -28.03 -0.72 -6.79
C LEU A 3 -26.59 -1.17 -7.11
N LEU A 4 -26.27 -1.39 -8.39
CA LEU A 4 -24.92 -1.78 -8.81
C LEU A 4 -23.91 -0.67 -8.52
N LEU A 5 -24.26 0.58 -8.82
CA LEU A 5 -23.43 1.74 -8.52
C LEU A 5 -23.17 1.87 -7.00
N LEU A 6 -24.20 1.69 -6.18
CA LEU A 6 -24.07 1.70 -4.72
C LEU A 6 -23.14 0.58 -4.24
N LEU A 7 -23.28 -0.64 -4.79
CA LEU A 7 -22.41 -1.77 -4.45
C LEU A 7 -20.95 -1.49 -4.82
N LEU A 8 -20.69 -0.95 -6.01
CA LEU A 8 -19.34 -0.57 -6.44
C LEU A 8 -18.74 0.51 -5.53
N LEU A 9 -19.53 1.50 -5.13
CA LEU A 9 -19.10 2.55 -4.20
C LEU A 9 -18.75 1.97 -2.82
N LEU A 10 -19.57 1.05 -2.30
CA LEU A 10 -19.29 0.36 -1.04
C LEU A 10 -18.00 -0.47 -1.14
N LEU A 11 -17.81 -1.19 -2.24
CA LEU A 11 -16.58 -1.95 -2.48
C LEU A 11 -15.35 -1.03 -2.55
N LEU A 12 -15.48 0.13 -3.21
CA LEU A 12 -14.42 1.14 -3.28
C LEU A 12 -14.04 1.64 -1.89
N LEU A 13 -15.04 1.95 -1.06
CA LEU A 13 -14.82 2.37 0.32
C LEU A 13 -14.13 1.29 1.16
N LEU A 14 -14.56 0.03 1.01
CA LEU A 14 -13.95 -1.10 1.69
C LEU A 14 -12.48 -1.29 1.29
N LEU A 15 -12.18 -1.21 -0.02
CA LEU A 15 -10.81 -1.29 -0.52
C LEU A 15 -9.94 -0.13 -0.02
N LEU A 16 -10.47 1.08 0.04
CA LEU A 16 -9.78 2.24 0.60
C LEU A 16 -9.44 2.02 2.08
N LEU A 17 -10.40 1.51 2.87
CA LEU A 17 -10.18 1.19 4.27
C LEU A 17 -9.11 0.10 4.44
N LEU A 18 -9.15 -0.94 3.62
CA LEU A 18 -8.16 -2.00 3.62
C LEU A 18 -6.76 -1.47 3.26
N LEU A 19 -6.67 -0.59 2.26
CA LEU A 19 -5.43 0.08 1.87
C LEU A 19 -4.85 0.89 3.04
N LEU A 20 -5.69 1.66 3.73
CA LEU A 20 -5.30 2.43 4.91
C LEU A 20 -4.81 1.52 6.04
N LEU A 21 -5.52 0.43 6.31
CA LEU A 21 -5.13 -0.55 7.33
C LEU A 21 -3.77 -1.19 6.99
N LEU A 22 -3.56 -1.54 5.73
CA LEU A 22 -2.29 -2.12 5.28
C LEU A 22 -1.14 -1.13 5.43
N LEU A 23 -1.36 0.14 5.08
CA LEU A 23 -0.39 1.21 5.29
C LEU A 23 -0.04 1.37 6.78
N LEU A 24 -1.04 1.36 7.65
CA LEU A 24 -0.84 1.43 9.09
C LEU A 24 -0.05 0.21 9.61
N LEU A 25 -0.38 -0.98 9.13
CA LEU A 25 0.33 -2.22 9.48
C LEU A 25 1.80 -2.14 9.05
N LEU A 26 2.08 -1.66 7.84
CA LEU A 26 3.44 -1.44 7.35
C LEU A 26 4.21 -0.48 8.26
N LEU A 27 3.60 0.64 8.63
CA LEU A 27 4.18 1.62 9.54
C LEU A 27 4.47 1.00 10.93
N LEU A 28 3.51 0.26 11.48
CA LEU A 28 3.66 -0.40 12.78
C LEU A 28 4.76 -1.46 12.76
N LEU A 29 4.84 -2.26 11.70
CA LEU A 29 5.89 -3.25 11.50
C LEU A 29 7.27 -2.57 11.52
N LEU A 30 7.42 -1.49 10.76
CA LEU A 30 8.64 -0.70 10.73
C LEU A 30 8.98 -0.14 12.12
N LEU A 31 7.99 0.45 12.80
CA LEU A 31 8.16 1.01 14.14
C LEU A 31 8.60 -0.04 15.17
N LEU A 32 8.14 -1.28 15.06
CA LEU A 32 8.47 -2.37 15.99
C LEU A 32 9.81 -3.04 15.67
N LEU A 33 10.08 -3.35 14.41
CA LEU A 33 11.29 -4.09 14.02
C LEU A 33 12.53 -3.21 13.97
N LEU A 34 12.39 -1.93 13.62
CA LEU A 34 13.51 -0.98 13.58
C LEU A 34 14.24 -0.84 14.93
N PRO A 35 13.59 -0.60 16.10
CA PRO A 35 14.29 -0.49 17.37
C PRO A 35 14.96 -1.80 17.79
N LEU A 36 14.37 -2.96 17.49
CA LEU A 36 15.02 -4.25 17.73
C LEU A 36 16.32 -4.38 16.93
N LEU A 37 16.27 -4.00 15.65
CA LEU A 37 17.43 -4.01 14.78
C LEU A 37 18.51 -3.04 15.26
N LEU A 38 18.12 -1.83 15.68
CA LEU A 38 19.03 -0.86 16.26
C LEU A 38 19.67 -1.37 17.56
N LEU A 39 18.91 -2.08 18.39
CA LEU A 39 19.44 -2.68 19.62
C LEU A 39 20.47 -3.77 19.33
N LEU A 40 20.19 -4.67 18.39
CA LEU A 40 21.15 -5.69 17.97
C LEU A 40 22.41 -5.07 17.35
N LEU A 41 22.24 -4.03 16.54
CA LEU A 41 23.36 -3.27 15.97
C LEU A 41 24.19 -2.59 17.06
N LEU A 42 23.55 -1.99 18.06
CA LEU A 42 24.23 -1.36 19.20
C LEU A 42 25.01 -2.41 20.00
N LEU A 43 24.42 -3.57 20.25
CA LEU A 43 25.08 -4.67 20.95
C LEU A 43 26.30 -5.18 20.17
N LEU A 44 26.15 -5.34 18.85
CA LEU A 44 27.25 -5.70 17.96
C LEU A 44 28.38 -4.66 18.03
N LEU A 45 28.04 -3.37 17.97
CA LEU A 45 28.99 -2.28 18.05
C LEU A 45 29.71 -2.26 19.41
N LEU A 46 28.97 -2.43 20.50
CA LEU A 46 29.53 -2.48 21.86
C LEU A 46 30.53 -3.63 22.00
N LEU A 47 30.17 -4.81 21.50
CA LEU A 47 31.04 -5.98 21.56
C LEU A 47 32.30 -5.81 20.69
N LEU A 48 32.16 -5.18 19.52
CA LEU A 48 33.29 -4.80 18.68
C LEU A 48 34.20 -3.76 19.36
N LEU A 49 33.63 -2.76 20.03
CA LEU A 49 34.38 -1.77 20.81
C LEU A 49 35.13 -2.43 21.98
N LEU A 50 34.47 -3.34 22.70
CA LEU A 50 35.09 -4.08 23.81
C LEU A 50 36.26 -4.92 23.31
N LEU A 51 36.09 -5.62 22.17
CA LEU A 51 37.15 -6.37 21.52
C LEU A 51 38.32 -5.45 21.15
N LEU A 52 38.05 -4.29 20.55
CA LEU A 52 39.08 -3.31 20.19
C LEU A 52 39.82 -2.78 21.43
N LEU A 53 39.09 -2.43 22.48
CA LEU A 53 39.67 -1.92 23.73
C LEU A 53 40.54 -2.97 24.41
N LEU A 54 40.09 -4.23 24.42
CA LEU A 54 40.89 -5.35 24.91
C LEU A 54 42.21 -5.43 24.12
N LEU A 55 42.14 -5.43 22.79
CA LEU A 55 43.32 -5.47 21.92
C LEU A 55 44.26 -4.27 22.15
N LEU A 56 43.72 -3.05 22.29
CA LEU A 56 44.49 -1.85 22.59
C LEU A 56 45.19 -1.96 23.94
N LEU A 57 44.49 -2.44 24.97
CA LEU A 57 45.06 -2.64 26.30
C LEU A 57 46.22 -3.64 26.24
N VAL A 58 46.08 -4.73 25.47
CA VAL A 58 47.19 -5.66 25.23
C VAL A 58 48.38 -4.92 24.64
N LEU A 59 48.17 -4.18 23.55
CA LEU A 59 49.23 -3.40 22.88
C LEU A 59 49.89 -2.40 23.82
N LEU A 60 49.11 -1.68 24.62
CA LEU A 60 49.62 -0.68 25.56
C LEU A 60 50.48 -1.32 26.63
N LEU A 61 50.04 -2.45 27.21
CA LEU A 61 50.81 -3.20 28.18
C LEU A 61 52.13 -3.74 27.59
N LEU A 62 52.13 -4.11 26.30
CA LEU A 62 53.34 -4.52 25.61
C LEU A 62 54.35 -3.37 25.40
N VAL A 63 53.87 -2.13 25.24
CA VAL A 63 54.71 -0.95 24.96
C VAL A 63 55.20 -0.23 26.22
N LEU A 64 54.34 -0.03 27.22
CA LEU A 64 54.65 0.78 28.40
C LEU A 64 55.45 0.04 29.47
N LEU A 65 55.35 -1.29 29.52
CA LEU A 65 56.14 -2.09 30.44
C LEU A 65 57.53 -2.31 29.82
N PRO A 66 58.63 -2.23 30.61
CA PRO A 66 59.96 -2.59 30.12
C PRO A 66 59.89 -4.00 29.54
N PRO A 67 60.61 -4.31 28.42
CA PRO A 67 60.36 -5.49 27.60
C PRO A 67 60.22 -6.70 28.51
N PRO A 68 58.99 -7.22 28.69
CA PRO A 68 58.77 -8.24 29.69
C PRO A 68 59.56 -9.48 29.27
N PRO A 69 60.21 -10.18 30.21
CA PRO A 69 60.88 -11.43 29.87
C PRO A 69 59.88 -12.36 29.16
N PRO A 70 60.32 -13.15 28.18
CA PRO A 70 59.45 -14.00 27.36
C PRO A 70 58.36 -14.78 28.14
N PRO A 71 58.59 -15.31 29.36
CA PRO A 71 57.52 -15.97 30.12
C PRO A 71 56.35 -15.05 30.51
N ARG A 72 56.58 -13.76 30.76
CA ARG A 72 55.50 -12.83 31.12
C ARG A 72 54.59 -12.52 29.93
N LEU A 73 55.15 -12.45 28.72
CA LEU A 73 54.36 -12.31 27.48
C LEU A 73 53.44 -13.52 27.28
N LEU A 74 53.95 -14.72 27.52
CA LEU A 74 53.16 -15.95 27.43
C LEU A 74 51.99 -15.95 28.42
N LEU A 75 52.21 -15.49 29.66
CA LEU A 75 51.14 -15.38 30.66
C LEU A 75 50.07 -14.36 30.27
N LEU A 76 50.47 -13.19 29.74
CA LEU A 76 49.51 -12.19 29.25
C LEU A 76 48.69 -12.75 28.09
N LEU A 77 49.35 -13.41 27.12
CA LEU A 77 48.67 -14.06 26.01
C LEU A 77 47.71 -15.16 26.49
N LEU A 78 48.14 -15.98 27.46
CA LEU A 78 47.31 -17.05 28.03
C LEU A 78 46.07 -16.50 28.75
N LEU A 79 46.14 -15.31 29.36
CA LEU A 79 45.00 -14.69 30.01
C LEU A 79 44.04 -14.01 29.02
N LEU A 80 44.58 -13.40 27.97
CA LEU A 80 43.80 -12.63 27.00
C LEU A 80 43.19 -13.50 25.90
N LEU A 81 43.87 -14.57 25.51
CA LEU A 81 43.41 -15.49 24.47
C LEU A 81 42.02 -16.09 24.79
N PRO A 82 41.70 -16.57 26.01
CA PRO A 82 40.37 -17.04 26.36
C PRO A 82 39.28 -15.98 26.16
N LEU A 83 39.58 -14.71 26.49
CA LEU A 83 38.63 -13.61 26.31
C LEU A 83 38.36 -13.35 24.82
N LEU A 84 39.42 -13.35 23.99
CA LEU A 84 39.28 -13.24 22.53
C LEU A 84 38.47 -14.42 21.96
N LEU A 85 38.78 -15.64 22.40
CA LEU A 85 38.08 -16.86 22.00
C LEU A 85 36.61 -16.87 22.43
N LEU A 86 36.23 -16.11 23.46
CA LEU A 86 34.83 -15.97 23.89
C LEU A 86 34.11 -14.87 23.11
N LEU A 87 34.73 -13.70 22.95
CA LEU A 87 34.10 -12.55 22.28
C LEU A 87 33.90 -12.77 20.78
N LEU A 88 34.86 -13.41 20.10
CA LEU A 88 34.77 -13.65 18.65
C LEU A 88 33.55 -14.50 18.23
N PRO A 89 33.27 -15.68 18.83
CA PRO A 89 32.06 -16.43 18.52
C PRO A 89 30.78 -15.70 18.87
N LEU A 90 30.76 -14.87 19.94
CA LEU A 90 29.60 -14.03 20.24
C LEU A 90 29.35 -12.98 19.15
N LEU A 91 30.41 -12.35 18.62
CA LEU A 91 30.32 -11.43 17.48
C LEU A 91 29.72 -12.12 16.27
N LEU A 92 30.24 -13.31 15.94
CA LEU A 92 29.76 -14.10 14.80
C LEU A 92 28.31 -14.56 14.99
N LEU A 93 27.91 -14.96 16.19
CA LEU A 93 26.53 -15.30 16.52
C LEU A 93 25.60 -14.10 16.30
N LEU A 94 25.97 -12.91 16.79
CA LEU A 94 25.17 -11.71 16.61
C LEU A 94 25.04 -11.33 15.14
N LEU A 95 26.13 -11.41 14.37
CA LEU A 95 26.11 -11.19 12.92
C LEU A 95 25.18 -12.19 12.22
N LEU A 96 25.29 -13.47 12.58
CA LEU A 96 24.47 -14.56 12.04
C LEU A 96 22.98 -14.40 12.38
N LEU A 97 22.64 -13.77 13.51
CA LEU A 97 21.25 -13.45 13.88
C LEU A 97 20.74 -12.18 13.19
N LEU A 98 21.60 -11.17 13.03
CA LEU A 98 21.25 -9.89 12.43
C LEU A 98 20.95 -10.01 10.92
N LEU A 99 21.72 -10.82 10.20
CA LEU A 99 21.53 -11.06 8.76
C LEU A 99 20.13 -11.64 8.41
N PRO A 100 19.66 -12.77 8.98
CA PRO A 100 18.35 -13.31 8.67
C PRO A 100 17.23 -12.38 9.14
N LEU A 101 17.40 -11.63 10.24
CA LEU A 101 16.43 -10.63 10.67
C LEU A 101 16.28 -9.51 9.62
N LEU A 102 17.39 -9.00 9.09
CA LEU A 102 17.40 -8.02 8.00
C LEU A 102 16.69 -8.55 6.75
N LEU A 103 17.00 -9.78 6.35
CA LEU A 103 16.38 -10.43 5.20
C LEU A 103 14.88 -10.63 5.40
N LEU A 104 14.45 -11.05 6.60
CA LEU A 104 13.06 -11.22 6.96
C LEU A 104 12.31 -9.88 6.93
N LEU A 105 12.89 -8.82 7.50
CA LEU A 105 12.33 -7.48 7.43
C LEU A 105 12.15 -7.02 5.98
N LEU A 106 13.17 -7.21 5.15
CA LEU A 106 13.14 -6.86 3.73
C LEU A 106 12.06 -7.64 2.97
N LEU A 107 11.97 -8.95 3.20
CA LEU A 107 10.99 -9.82 2.56
C LEU A 107 9.56 -9.43 2.96
N LEU A 108 9.32 -9.20 4.26
CA LEU A 108 8.02 -8.75 4.77
C LEU A 108 7.64 -7.39 4.19
N LEU A 109 8.57 -6.44 4.14
CA LEU A 109 8.38 -5.13 3.54
C LEU A 109 7.99 -5.27 2.06
N LEU A 110 8.74 -6.08 1.30
CA LEU A 110 8.49 -6.33 -0.11
C LEU A 110 7.11 -6.95 -0.35
N LEU A 111 6.74 -7.94 0.46
CA LEU A 111 5.44 -8.60 0.36
C LEU A 111 4.30 -7.62 0.65
N LEU A 112 4.40 -6.84 1.71
CA LEU A 112 3.39 -5.82 2.05
C LEU A 112 3.31 -4.74 0.97
N LEU A 113 4.45 -4.32 0.41
CA LEU A 113 4.50 -3.35 -0.68
C LEU A 113 3.84 -3.90 -1.94
N LEU A 114 4.10 -5.16 -2.29
CA LEU A 114 3.46 -5.83 -3.42
C LEU A 114 1.94 -5.92 -3.23
N LEU A 115 1.50 -6.28 -2.02
CA LEU A 115 0.07 -6.32 -1.69
C LEU A 115 -0.56 -4.92 -1.78
N LEU A 116 0.14 -3.89 -1.29
CA LEU A 116 -0.29 -2.49 -1.41
C LEU A 116 -0.45 -2.09 -2.87
N LEU A 117 0.52 -2.43 -3.73
CA LEU A 117 0.48 -2.16 -5.16
C LEU A 117 -0.70 -2.88 -5.84
N LEU A 118 -0.92 -4.14 -5.50
CA LEU A 118 -2.05 -4.92 -6.02
C LEU A 118 -3.39 -4.29 -5.63
N LEU A 119 -3.56 -3.91 -4.36
CA LEU A 119 -4.75 -3.23 -3.88
C LEU A 119 -4.96 -1.88 -4.59
N LEU A 120 -3.89 -1.12 -4.80
CA LEU A 120 -3.95 0.14 -5.54
C LEU A 120 -4.39 -0.08 -6.99
N LEU A 121 -3.86 -1.10 -7.65
CA LEU A 121 -4.26 -1.46 -9.01
C LEU A 121 -5.74 -1.86 -9.07
N LEU A 122 -6.19 -2.67 -8.11
CA LEU A 122 -7.59 -3.07 -8.00
C LEU A 122 -8.50 -1.85 -7.76
N LEU A 123 -8.08 -0.93 -6.89
CA LEU A 123 -8.78 0.33 -6.64
C LEU A 123 -8.92 1.15 -7.92
N LEU A 124 -7.84 1.30 -8.69
CA LEU A 124 -7.84 2.00 -9.97
C LEU A 124 -8.80 1.35 -10.98
N LEU A 125 -8.74 0.02 -11.10
CA LEU A 125 -9.63 -0.72 -12.00
C LEU A 125 -11.09 -0.53 -11.61
N LEU A 126 -11.40 -0.60 -10.31
CA LEU A 126 -12.76 -0.39 -9.81
C LEU A 126 -13.25 1.03 -10.09
N LEU A 127 -12.38 2.03 -9.91
CA LEU A 127 -12.69 3.42 -10.22
C LEU A 127 -12.97 3.62 -11.72
N LEU A 128 -12.17 2.99 -12.58
CA LEU A 128 -12.41 3.01 -14.02
C LEU A 128 -13.74 2.36 -14.39
N LEU A 129 -14.06 1.21 -13.79
CA LEU A 129 -15.34 0.54 -14.00
C LEU A 129 -16.52 1.40 -13.55
N LEU A 130 -16.40 2.05 -12.39
CA LEU A 130 -17.41 2.97 -11.88
C LEU A 130 -17.64 4.13 -12.86
N LEU A 131 -16.57 4.71 -13.39
CA LEU A 131 -16.63 5.78 -14.38
C LEU A 131 -17.33 5.34 -15.67
N LEU A 132 -16.98 4.16 -16.18
CA LEU A 132 -17.60 3.58 -17.38
C LEU A 132 -19.10 3.36 -17.16
N LEU A 133 -19.48 2.81 -16.01
CA LEU A 133 -20.89 2.57 -15.66
C LEU A 133 -21.67 3.89 -15.58
N LEU A 134 -21.07 4.92 -15.00
CA LEU A 134 -21.66 6.25 -14.92
C LEU A 134 -21.89 6.82 -16.32
N LEU A 135 -20.89 6.74 -17.20
CA LEU A 135 -20.99 7.20 -18.59
C LEU A 135 -22.13 6.48 -19.32
N LEU A 136 -22.20 5.16 -19.20
CA LEU A 136 -23.26 4.35 -19.81
C LEU A 136 -24.65 4.76 -19.30
N LEU A 137 -24.77 5.00 -18.00
CA LEU A 137 -26.03 5.43 -17.40
C LEU A 137 -26.48 6.79 -17.96
N LEU A 138 -25.54 7.74 -18.11
CA LEU A 138 -25.82 9.05 -18.70
C LEU A 138 -26.29 8.93 -20.16
N LEU A 139 -25.62 8.09 -20.95
CA LEU A 139 -25.99 7.85 -22.33
C LEU A 139 -27.39 7.24 -22.45
N LEU A 140 -27.72 6.26 -21.60
CA LEU A 140 -29.06 5.66 -21.57
C LEU A 140 -30.13 6.70 -21.21
N LEU A 141 -29.85 7.54 -20.20
CA LEU A 141 -30.78 8.60 -19.78
C LEU A 141 -31.02 9.59 -20.92
N GLN A 142 -29.96 9.98 -21.64
CA GLN A 142 -30.07 10.88 -22.78
C GLN A 142 -30.92 10.29 -23.90
N LEU A 143 -30.72 9.00 -24.23
CA LEU A 143 -31.52 8.32 -25.25
C LEU A 143 -33.00 8.26 -24.85
N LEU A 144 -33.29 7.96 -23.58
CA LEU A 144 -34.66 7.93 -23.07
C LEU A 144 -35.33 9.30 -23.20
N LEU A 145 -34.62 10.38 -22.84
CA LEU A 145 -35.12 11.75 -22.98
C LEU A 145 -35.41 12.09 -24.44
N LEU A 146 -34.55 11.69 -25.37
CA LEU A 146 -34.75 11.91 -26.79
C LEU A 146 -35.98 11.16 -27.31
N LEU A 147 -36.17 9.91 -26.90
CA LEU A 147 -37.36 9.14 -27.27
C LEU A 147 -38.64 9.77 -26.74
N LEU A 148 -38.62 10.21 -25.48
CA LEU A 148 -39.76 10.89 -24.87
C LEU A 148 -40.13 12.17 -25.64
N LEU A 149 -39.11 12.95 -26.03
CA LEU A 149 -39.31 14.17 -26.84
C LEU A 149 -39.95 13.83 -28.19
N LEU A 150 -39.48 12.78 -28.86
CA LEU A 150 -40.04 12.33 -30.14
C LEU A 150 -41.51 11.92 -29.99
N LEU A 151 -41.82 11.16 -28.94
CA LEU A 151 -43.20 10.73 -28.67
C LEU A 151 -44.12 11.93 -28.44
N LEU A 152 -43.66 12.91 -27.66
CA LEU A 152 -44.40 14.14 -27.42
C LEU A 152 -44.66 14.90 -28.72
N LEU A 153 -43.66 14.99 -29.60
CA LEU A 153 -43.81 15.63 -30.90
C LEU A 153 -44.85 14.91 -31.77
N LEU A 154 -44.82 13.58 -31.79
CA LEU A 154 -45.80 12.79 -32.54
C LEU A 154 -47.22 13.00 -32.01
N LEU A 155 -47.38 13.00 -30.69
CA LEU A 155 -48.67 13.27 -30.05
C LEU A 155 -49.20 14.65 -30.46
N LEU A 156 -48.33 15.67 -30.42
CA LEU A 156 -48.68 17.01 -30.84
C LEU A 156 -49.17 17.03 -32.29
N LEU A 157 -48.46 16.35 -33.19
CA LEU A 157 -48.81 16.27 -34.60
C LEU A 157 -50.16 15.58 -34.82
N LEU A 158 -50.41 14.48 -34.10
CA LEU A 158 -51.69 13.77 -34.15
C LEU A 158 -52.84 14.67 -33.67
N LEU A 159 -52.62 15.42 -32.59
CA LEU A 159 -53.61 16.36 -32.07
C LEU A 159 -53.91 17.45 -33.09
N LEU A 160 -52.88 17.96 -33.78
CA LEU A 160 -53.01 18.92 -34.87
C LEU A 160 -53.85 18.37 -36.03
N LEU A 161 -53.60 17.11 -36.43
CA LEU A 161 -54.37 16.40 -37.45
C LEU A 161 -55.83 16.23 -37.06
N LEU A 162 -56.08 15.86 -35.81
CA LEU A 162 -57.45 15.72 -35.30
C LEU A 162 -58.17 17.07 -35.28
N LEU A 163 -57.47 18.14 -34.93
CA LEU A 163 -58.00 19.50 -34.94
C LEU A 163 -58.35 19.94 -36.37
N LEU A 164 -57.49 19.62 -37.34
CA LEU A 164 -57.77 19.81 -38.76
C LEU A 164 -59.00 19.03 -39.23
N LEU A 165 -59.12 17.77 -38.82
CA LEU A 165 -60.28 16.94 -39.17
C LEU A 165 -61.58 17.52 -38.59
N LEU A 166 -61.55 17.99 -37.35
CA LEU A 166 -62.67 18.68 -36.73
C LEU A 166 -63.03 19.97 -37.47
N LEU A 167 -62.05 20.75 -37.90
CA LEU A 167 -62.29 21.94 -38.72
C LEU A 167 -62.97 21.60 -40.05
N LEU A 168 -62.54 20.51 -40.71
CA LEU A 168 -63.14 20.05 -41.95
C LEU A 168 -64.59 19.58 -41.74
N LEU A 169 -64.85 18.81 -40.68
CA LEU A 169 -66.22 18.40 -40.33
C LEU A 169 -67.09 19.60 -39.99
N HIS A 170 -66.57 20.57 -39.25
CA HIS A 170 -67.30 21.80 -38.95
C HIS A 170 -67.65 22.58 -40.21
N HIS A 171 -66.70 22.69 -41.15
CA HIS A 171 -66.94 23.35 -42.42
C HIS A 171 -68.01 22.62 -43.25
N HIS A 172 -67.97 21.29 -43.27
CA HIS A 172 -68.97 20.51 -43.98
C HIS A 172 -70.37 20.65 -43.36
N HIS A 173 -70.46 20.68 -42.03
CA HIS A 173 -71.73 20.94 -41.35
C HIS A 173 -72.26 22.34 -41.65
N HIS A 174 -71.38 23.35 -41.71
CA HIS A 174 -71.78 24.69 -42.08
C HIS A 174 -72.33 24.77 -43.50
N HIS A 175 -71.74 24.02 -44.43
CA HIS A 175 -72.23 23.93 -45.80
C HIS A 175 -73.55 23.16 -45.94
N HIS A 176 -73.83 22.20 -45.06
CA HIS A 176 -75.09 21.46 -45.09
C HIS A 176 -76.24 22.14 -44.33
N SER A 177 -75.94 23.18 -43.55
CA SER A 177 -76.92 24.07 -42.92
C SER A 177 -77.37 25.26 -43.79
N GLN A 178 -76.89 25.33 -45.03
CA GLN A 178 -77.42 26.18 -46.10
C GLN A 178 -78.33 25.35 -47.00
#